data_AF-A0A416CCM1-F1
#
_entry.id   AF-A0A416CCM1-F1
#
_cell.length_a   1.000
_cell.length_b   1.000
_cell.length_c   1.000
_cell.angle_alpha   90.00
_cell.angle_beta   90.00
_cell.angle_gamma   90.00
#
_symmetry.space_group_name_H-M   'P 1'
#
loop_
_entity.id
_entity.type
_entity.pdbx_description
1 polymer ?
#
loop_
_entity_poly.entity_id
_entity_poly.type
_entity_poly.pdbx_seq_one_letter_code
_entity_poly.pdbx_strand_id
1 'polypeptide(L)'
;MKQYKKILCVFMLIFGVIAGQLYSPASSAKISKKKQHKMYQSLIKKYDTRMKKLSSKVENYTEKPRTFYVFADIDKNGVDECILRYVDASKCNTADIYSFGETTAVYSIVKGKVKPVIKMPQYFNPYEHDDYCAIYKKSNYIDRGFSHGSLDRMFYKYKNGKLSSKGVSYTSTVDENNKRHTEINGVKVSYKVYKKKLKALIGNKKGYKMKRF
;
A
#
# COMPACT_ATOMS: atom_id res chain seq x y z
N MET A 1 26.46 -44.55 40.20
CA MET A 1 26.07 -44.29 38.79
C MET A 1 24.60 -43.87 38.56
N LYS A 2 23.59 -44.46 39.22
CA LYS A 2 22.16 -44.13 38.98
C LYS A 2 21.76 -42.69 39.37
N GLN A 3 22.34 -42.14 40.43
CA GLN A 3 22.05 -40.77 40.92
C GLN A 3 22.65 -39.69 39.99
N TYR A 4 23.86 -39.92 39.48
CA TYR A 4 24.55 -39.03 38.54
C TYR A 4 23.78 -38.89 37.21
N LYS A 5 23.21 -39.99 36.69
CA LYS A 5 22.36 -39.96 35.48
C LYS A 5 21.07 -39.14 35.67
N LYS A 6 20.45 -39.20 36.87
CA LYS A 6 19.26 -38.39 37.19
C LYS A 6 19.59 -36.90 37.25
N ILE A 7 20.71 -36.53 37.88
CA ILE A 7 21.15 -35.12 37.98
C ILE A 7 21.48 -34.57 36.59
N LEU A 8 22.18 -35.35 35.75
CA LEU A 8 22.53 -34.94 34.38
C LEU A 8 21.28 -34.74 33.50
N CYS A 9 20.27 -35.62 33.60
CA CYS A 9 19.00 -35.45 32.88
C CYS A 9 18.24 -34.20 33.32
N VAL A 10 18.22 -33.90 34.62
CA VAL A 10 17.56 -32.69 35.15
C VAL A 10 18.26 -31.43 34.66
N PHE A 11 19.60 -31.40 34.66
CA PHE A 11 20.36 -30.29 34.09
C PHE A 11 20.12 -30.11 32.58
N MET A 12 20.09 -31.19 31.78
CA MET A 12 19.78 -31.09 30.35
C MET A 12 18.36 -30.58 30.08
N LEU A 13 17.37 -30.97 30.90
CA LEU A 13 15.99 -30.48 30.77
C LEU A 13 15.88 -28.99 31.09
N ILE A 14 16.56 -28.52 32.15
CA ILE A 14 16.55 -27.11 32.54
C ILE A 14 17.24 -26.24 31.48
N PHE A 15 18.40 -26.67 30.96
CA PHE A 15 19.07 -25.95 29.87
C PHE A 15 18.28 -25.99 28.55
N GLY A 16 17.58 -27.09 28.26
CA GLY A 16 16.68 -27.18 27.10
C GLY A 16 15.49 -26.22 27.17
N VAL A 17 14.92 -26.01 28.36
CA VAL A 17 13.81 -25.05 28.58
C VAL A 17 14.31 -23.60 28.49
N ILE A 18 15.48 -23.29 29.04
CA ILE A 18 16.07 -21.94 28.97
C ILE A 18 16.52 -21.60 27.54
N ALA A 19 17.12 -22.56 26.82
CA ALA A 19 17.46 -22.39 25.40
C ALA A 19 16.21 -22.27 24.52
N GLY A 20 15.14 -23.01 24.82
CA GLY A 20 13.84 -22.90 24.14
C GLY A 20 13.17 -21.54 24.30
N GLN A 21 13.34 -20.87 25.46
CA GLN A 21 12.83 -19.52 25.69
C GLN A 21 13.69 -18.41 25.06
N LEU A 22 15.01 -18.62 24.96
CA LEU A 22 15.94 -17.69 24.30
C LEU A 22 15.89 -17.76 22.76
N TYR A 23 15.59 -18.94 22.20
CA TYR A 23 15.52 -19.17 20.74
C TYR A 23 14.11 -19.29 20.18
N SER A 24 13.08 -19.17 21.01
CA SER A 24 11.75 -18.85 20.47
C SER A 24 11.82 -17.43 19.91
N PRO A 25 11.67 -17.21 18.59
CA PRO A 25 11.44 -15.86 18.12
C PRO A 25 10.22 -15.39 18.90
N ALA A 26 10.38 -14.33 19.70
CA ALA A 26 9.30 -13.76 20.49
C ALA A 26 8.10 -13.69 19.54
N SER A 27 7.13 -14.57 19.75
CA SER A 27 5.92 -14.63 18.94
C SER A 27 5.31 -13.27 19.18
N SER A 28 5.56 -12.32 18.28
CA SER A 28 5.05 -10.98 18.41
C SER A 28 3.57 -11.15 18.24
N ALA A 29 2.85 -11.25 19.36
CA ALA A 29 1.42 -11.46 19.37
C ALA A 29 0.83 -10.47 18.35
N LYS A 30 0.14 -10.99 17.34
CA LYS A 30 -0.38 -10.15 16.26
C LYS A 30 -1.23 -9.06 16.90
N ILE A 31 -0.81 -7.81 16.71
CA ILE A 31 -1.50 -6.65 17.25
C ILE A 31 -2.95 -6.72 16.79
N SER A 32 -3.94 -6.62 17.68
CA SER A 32 -5.34 -6.68 17.28
C SER A 32 -5.70 -5.54 16.31
N LYS A 33 -6.65 -5.76 15.40
CA LYS A 33 -7.07 -4.72 14.43
C LYS A 33 -7.51 -3.42 15.13
N LYS A 34 -8.24 -3.52 16.25
CA LYS A 34 -8.60 -2.37 17.10
C LYS A 34 -7.37 -1.57 17.56
N LYS A 35 -6.30 -2.25 17.99
CA LYS A 35 -5.05 -1.60 18.42
C LYS A 35 -4.30 -1.01 17.22
N GLN A 36 -4.24 -1.72 16.08
CA GLN A 36 -3.65 -1.21 14.84
C GLN A 36 -4.34 0.10 14.40
N HIS A 37 -5.67 0.11 14.28
CA HIS A 37 -6.45 1.29 13.86
C HIS A 37 -6.30 2.46 14.83
N LYS A 38 -6.19 2.19 16.14
CA LYS A 38 -5.91 3.23 17.16
C LYS A 38 -4.56 3.88 16.94
N MET A 39 -3.53 3.12 16.55
CA MET A 39 -2.18 3.66 16.27
C MET A 39 -2.17 4.64 15.09
N TYR A 40 -3.12 4.53 14.17
CA TYR A 40 -3.22 5.42 13.01
C TYR A 40 -4.01 6.71 13.26
N GLN A 41 -4.78 6.83 14.34
CA GLN A 41 -5.70 7.96 14.53
C GLN A 41 -5.02 9.34 14.53
N SER A 42 -3.86 9.46 15.19
CA SER A 42 -3.08 10.71 15.19
C SER A 42 -2.48 11.02 13.82
N LEU A 43 -2.10 9.98 13.06
CA LEU A 43 -1.60 10.13 11.70
C LEU A 43 -2.67 10.67 10.76
N ILE A 44 -3.91 10.17 10.84
CA ILE A 44 -5.02 10.62 9.99
C ILE A 44 -5.31 12.10 10.25
N LYS A 45 -5.39 12.50 11.53
CA LYS A 45 -5.52 13.92 11.94
C LYS A 45 -4.41 14.78 11.36
N LYS A 46 -3.15 14.35 11.51
CA LYS A 46 -1.98 15.07 11.00
C LYS A 46 -2.01 15.21 9.47
N TYR A 47 -2.39 14.16 8.77
CA TYR A 47 -2.55 14.18 7.32
C TYR A 47 -3.61 15.20 6.91
N ASP A 48 -4.80 15.18 7.52
CA ASP A 48 -5.88 16.13 7.22
C ASP A 48 -5.48 17.58 7.45
N THR A 49 -4.90 17.89 8.61
CA THR A 49 -4.43 19.25 8.92
C THR A 49 -3.39 19.72 7.90
N ARG A 50 -2.44 18.85 7.53
CA ARG A 50 -1.42 19.19 6.53
C ARG A 50 -2.05 19.45 5.17
N MET A 51 -2.89 18.54 4.67
CA MET A 51 -3.44 18.66 3.33
C MET A 51 -4.35 19.88 3.20
N LYS A 52 -5.16 20.20 4.22
CA LYS A 52 -5.92 21.46 4.26
C LYS A 52 -5.03 22.69 4.15
N LYS A 53 -3.92 22.72 4.90
CA LYS A 53 -2.93 23.81 4.86
C LYS A 53 -2.22 23.92 3.51
N LEU A 54 -1.96 22.79 2.84
CA LEU A 54 -1.35 22.80 1.51
C LEU A 54 -2.36 23.28 0.46
N SER A 55 -3.59 22.75 0.48
CA SER A 55 -4.62 23.13 -0.49
C SER A 55 -5.10 24.57 -0.35
N SER A 56 -5.06 25.15 0.86
CA SER A 56 -5.45 26.55 1.07
C SER A 56 -4.49 27.56 0.43
N LYS A 57 -3.31 27.12 -0.02
CA LYS A 57 -2.34 27.96 -0.73
C LYS A 57 -2.55 27.97 -2.23
N VAL A 58 -3.47 27.18 -2.75
CA VAL A 58 -3.73 27.10 -4.17
C VAL A 58 -4.81 28.12 -4.54
N GLU A 59 -4.45 29.06 -5.39
CA GLU A 59 -5.37 30.07 -5.92
C GLU A 59 -6.29 29.46 -6.99
N ASN A 60 -7.51 29.99 -7.12
CA ASN A 60 -8.49 29.61 -8.16
C ASN A 60 -8.91 28.12 -8.21
N TYR A 61 -8.63 27.36 -7.15
CA TYR A 61 -9.09 25.97 -7.03
C TYR A 61 -10.49 25.91 -6.40
N THR A 62 -11.48 25.55 -7.22
CA THR A 62 -12.90 25.57 -6.83
C THR A 62 -13.38 24.26 -6.19
N GLU A 63 -12.70 23.15 -6.43
CA GLU A 63 -13.03 21.87 -5.78
C GLU A 63 -12.70 21.93 -4.28
N LYS A 64 -13.46 21.17 -3.49
CA LYS A 64 -13.33 21.12 -2.04
C LYS A 64 -12.89 19.72 -1.59
N PRO A 65 -11.62 19.33 -1.84
CA PRO A 65 -11.14 18.01 -1.46
C PRO A 65 -11.28 17.78 0.04
N ARG A 66 -11.37 16.50 0.40
CA ARG A 66 -11.50 16.02 1.77
C ARG A 66 -10.53 14.89 2.00
N THR A 67 -10.15 14.73 3.27
CA THR A 67 -9.39 13.56 3.69
C THR A 67 -10.30 12.34 3.73
N PHE A 68 -9.87 11.29 3.05
CA PHE A 68 -10.46 9.98 3.09
C PHE A 68 -9.43 8.98 3.58
N TYR A 69 -9.88 7.94 4.28
CA TYR A 69 -9.02 6.88 4.75
C TYR A 69 -9.70 5.51 4.69
N VAL A 70 -8.88 4.47 4.63
CA VAL A 70 -9.32 3.09 4.84
C VAL A 70 -8.19 2.29 5.49
N PHE A 71 -8.59 1.30 6.30
CA PHE A 71 -7.68 0.29 6.81
C PHE A 71 -7.83 -0.96 5.96
N ALA A 72 -6.73 -1.46 5.39
CA ALA A 72 -6.74 -2.61 4.51
C ALA A 72 -5.46 -3.42 4.64
N ASP A 73 -5.60 -4.73 4.77
CA ASP A 73 -4.48 -5.68 4.72
C ASP A 73 -4.11 -5.97 3.26
N ILE A 74 -3.16 -5.20 2.71
CA ILE A 74 -2.85 -5.20 1.28
C ILE A 74 -2.17 -6.52 0.86
N ASP A 75 -1.27 -7.05 1.69
CA ASP A 75 -0.51 -8.28 1.41
C ASP A 75 -1.01 -9.52 2.18
N LYS A 76 -2.12 -9.39 2.92
CA LYS A 76 -2.79 -10.46 3.68
C LYS A 76 -1.92 -11.07 4.79
N ASN A 77 -1.08 -10.26 5.41
CA ASN A 77 -0.18 -10.72 6.48
C ASN A 77 -0.81 -10.62 7.90
N GLY A 78 -1.98 -10.00 8.02
CA GLY A 78 -2.69 -9.74 9.28
C GLY A 78 -2.49 -8.32 9.83
N VAL A 79 -1.73 -7.48 9.16
CA VAL A 79 -1.52 -6.06 9.47
C VAL A 79 -2.31 -5.23 8.46
N ASP A 80 -3.20 -4.38 8.93
CA ASP A 80 -3.86 -3.40 8.07
C ASP A 80 -2.91 -2.22 7.85
N GLU A 81 -2.76 -1.82 6.59
CA GLU A 81 -2.24 -0.52 6.22
C GLU A 81 -3.30 0.57 6.39
N CYS A 82 -2.86 1.76 6.77
CA CYS A 82 -3.66 2.98 6.67
C CYS A 82 -3.37 3.64 5.32
N ILE A 83 -4.38 3.62 4.45
CA ILE A 83 -4.37 4.30 3.15
C ILE A 83 -5.12 5.62 3.32
N LEU A 84 -4.48 6.71 2.97
CA LEU A 84 -4.97 8.08 3.10
C LEU A 84 -5.00 8.75 1.75
N ARG A 85 -6.10 9.44 1.45
CA ARG A 85 -6.25 10.22 0.22
C ARG A 85 -6.81 11.59 0.53
N TYR A 86 -6.40 12.59 -0.24
CA TYR A 86 -6.99 13.92 -0.24
C TYR A 86 -7.51 14.19 -1.65
N VAL A 87 -8.83 14.07 -1.82
CA VAL A 87 -9.52 14.02 -3.11
C VAL A 87 -10.93 14.61 -3.00
N ASP A 88 -11.56 14.90 -4.14
CA ASP A 88 -12.98 15.23 -4.19
C ASP A 88 -13.88 14.11 -3.62
N ALA A 89 -15.04 14.45 -3.08
CA ALA A 89 -15.93 13.50 -2.41
C ALA A 89 -16.50 12.42 -3.35
N SER A 90 -16.65 12.71 -4.64
CA SER A 90 -17.06 11.75 -5.66
C SER A 90 -16.00 10.67 -5.94
N LYS A 91 -14.76 10.86 -5.44
CA LYS A 91 -13.55 10.10 -5.79
C LYS A 91 -13.07 9.16 -4.67
N CYS A 92 -13.96 8.69 -3.80
CA CYS A 92 -13.64 8.01 -2.52
C CYS A 92 -13.39 6.48 -2.59
N ASN A 93 -12.61 6.01 -3.58
CA ASN A 93 -12.24 4.60 -3.73
C ASN A 93 -10.78 4.42 -4.15
N THR A 94 -10.04 3.54 -3.48
CA THR A 94 -8.58 3.38 -3.70
C THR A 94 -8.19 2.85 -5.08
N ALA A 95 -9.12 2.35 -5.90
CA ALA A 95 -8.82 1.89 -7.27
C ALA A 95 -9.06 2.95 -8.34
N ASP A 96 -9.76 4.02 -7.99
CA ASP A 96 -10.08 5.09 -8.92
C ASP A 96 -8.87 6.01 -9.00
N ILE A 97 -8.19 6.00 -10.15
CA ILE A 97 -7.06 6.90 -10.41
C ILE A 97 -7.65 8.13 -11.08
N TYR A 98 -7.50 9.29 -10.45
CA TYR A 98 -7.86 10.54 -11.07
C TYR A 98 -6.59 11.28 -11.48
N SER A 99 -6.66 11.90 -12.64
CA SER A 99 -5.52 12.61 -13.21
C SER A 99 -5.06 13.72 -12.27
N PHE A 100 -5.95 14.59 -11.83
CA PHE A 100 -5.56 15.86 -11.22
C PHE A 100 -6.13 16.05 -9.82
N GLY A 101 -5.36 16.68 -8.93
CA GLY A 101 -5.80 17.07 -7.58
C GLY A 101 -6.03 15.93 -6.61
N GLU A 102 -5.32 14.84 -6.80
CA GLU A 102 -5.28 13.71 -5.88
C GLU A 102 -3.91 13.62 -5.22
N THR A 103 -3.90 13.26 -3.93
CA THR A 103 -2.70 12.71 -3.31
C THR A 103 -3.01 11.45 -2.53
N THR A 104 -2.07 10.52 -2.46
CA THR A 104 -2.17 9.31 -1.63
C THR A 104 -0.98 9.17 -0.69
N ALA A 105 -1.24 8.77 0.55
CA ALA A 105 -0.20 8.29 1.47
C ALA A 105 -0.57 6.92 2.02
N VAL A 106 0.44 6.09 2.30
CA VAL A 106 0.24 4.72 2.79
C VAL A 106 1.19 4.47 3.95
N TYR A 107 0.66 3.98 5.06
CA TYR A 107 1.43 3.69 6.27
C TYR A 107 1.15 2.28 6.78
N SER A 108 2.19 1.56 7.17
CA SER A 108 2.08 0.21 7.74
C SER A 108 2.64 0.19 9.17
N ILE A 109 2.23 -0.79 9.97
CA ILE A 109 2.82 -1.05 11.28
C ILE A 109 3.92 -2.10 11.11
N VAL A 110 5.17 -1.66 11.25
CA VAL A 110 6.35 -2.52 11.14
C VAL A 110 7.03 -2.59 12.50
N LYS A 111 7.14 -3.80 13.05
CA LYS A 111 7.73 -4.04 14.39
C LYS A 111 7.11 -3.13 15.47
N GLY A 112 5.77 -3.02 15.47
CA GLY A 112 5.02 -2.22 16.43
C GLY A 112 5.10 -0.70 16.24
N LYS A 113 5.72 -0.20 15.17
CA LYS A 113 5.84 1.24 14.87
C LYS A 113 5.14 1.57 13.56
N VAL A 114 4.43 2.70 13.53
CA VAL A 114 3.86 3.24 12.28
C VAL A 114 4.99 3.75 11.39
N LYS A 115 5.07 3.26 10.16
CA LYS A 115 6.11 3.60 9.17
C LYS A 115 5.48 3.98 7.83
N PRO A 116 6.01 5.01 7.15
CA PRO A 116 5.54 5.35 5.82
C PRO A 116 5.97 4.28 4.82
N VAL A 117 5.03 3.86 3.98
CA VAL A 117 5.26 3.09 2.75
C VAL A 117 5.29 4.07 1.58
N ILE A 118 4.25 4.91 1.49
CA ILE A 118 4.20 6.12 0.65
C ILE A 118 4.08 7.29 1.61
N LYS A 119 5.02 8.23 1.54
CA LYS A 119 5.12 9.33 2.49
C LYS A 119 3.96 10.30 2.30
N MET A 120 3.64 11.03 3.37
CA MET A 120 2.74 12.17 3.30
C MET A 120 3.27 13.21 2.28
N PRO A 121 2.42 13.70 1.35
CA PRO A 121 2.80 14.68 0.35
C PRO A 121 3.38 15.94 0.98
N GLN A 122 4.42 16.50 0.35
CA GLN A 122 5.00 17.73 0.83
C GLN A 122 4.36 18.98 0.23
N TYR A 123 3.74 18.82 -0.92
CA TYR A 123 3.09 19.85 -1.72
C TYR A 123 1.71 19.35 -2.17
N PHE A 124 0.86 20.25 -2.65
CA PHE A 124 -0.44 19.92 -3.23
C PHE A 124 -0.64 20.84 -4.43
N ASN A 125 -0.73 20.24 -5.61
CA ASN A 125 -1.08 20.93 -6.84
C ASN A 125 -2.25 20.22 -7.51
N PRO A 126 -3.40 20.91 -7.66
CA PRO A 126 -4.53 20.33 -8.35
C PRO A 126 -4.32 20.17 -9.85
N TYR A 127 -3.24 20.71 -10.42
CA TYR A 127 -2.92 20.65 -11.83
C TYR A 127 -1.77 19.67 -12.15
N GLU A 128 -1.27 18.93 -11.15
CA GLU A 128 -0.19 17.96 -11.33
C GLU A 128 -0.58 16.55 -10.85
N HIS A 129 0.27 15.61 -11.26
CA HIS A 129 0.18 14.18 -10.99
C HIS A 129 1.09 13.81 -9.81
N ASP A 130 0.73 14.23 -8.60
CA ASP A 130 1.60 14.05 -7.43
C ASP A 130 1.12 12.92 -6.52
N ASP A 131 2.00 11.94 -6.28
CA ASP A 131 1.85 10.91 -5.24
C ASP A 131 0.48 10.18 -5.24
N TYR A 132 -0.22 10.08 -6.37
CA TYR A 132 -1.41 9.25 -6.52
C TYR A 132 -0.99 7.77 -6.67
N CYS A 133 -1.87 6.87 -6.25
CA CYS A 133 -1.69 5.44 -6.52
C CYS A 133 -3.03 4.71 -6.50
N ALA A 134 -3.09 3.59 -7.22
CA ALA A 134 -4.22 2.67 -7.11
C ALA A 134 -3.87 1.45 -6.27
N ILE A 135 -4.81 1.06 -5.41
CA ILE A 135 -4.72 -0.10 -4.54
C ILE A 135 -5.98 -0.94 -4.74
N TYR A 136 -5.78 -2.22 -5.08
CA TYR A 136 -6.84 -3.14 -5.47
C TYR A 136 -7.04 -4.25 -4.43
N LYS A 137 -8.29 -4.60 -4.12
CA LYS A 137 -8.65 -5.61 -3.08
C LYS A 137 -8.05 -6.99 -3.28
N LYS A 138 -7.72 -7.36 -4.52
CA LYS A 138 -7.19 -8.68 -4.88
C LYS A 138 -5.71 -8.63 -5.31
N SER A 139 -5.00 -7.56 -4.97
CA SER A 139 -3.61 -7.38 -5.34
C SER A 139 -2.79 -6.93 -4.14
N ASN A 140 -1.59 -7.48 -4.01
CA ASN A 140 -0.54 -6.91 -3.18
C ASN A 140 0.41 -6.04 -4.01
N TYR A 141 -0.02 -5.54 -5.17
CA TYR A 141 0.71 -4.54 -5.92
C TYR A 141 0.03 -3.18 -5.75
N ILE A 142 0.86 -2.16 -5.56
CA ILE A 142 0.42 -0.76 -5.59
C ILE A 142 0.79 -0.20 -6.96
N ASP A 143 -0.22 0.32 -7.66
CA ASP A 143 -0.06 0.93 -8.97
C ASP A 143 0.31 2.41 -8.80
N ARG A 144 1.51 2.78 -9.23
CA ARG A 144 2.03 4.14 -9.15
C ARG A 144 2.42 4.68 -10.53
N GLY A 145 1.85 4.13 -11.60
CA GLY A 145 2.09 4.61 -12.96
C GLY A 145 1.04 5.63 -13.40
N PHE A 146 1.46 6.59 -14.21
CA PHE A 146 0.57 7.50 -14.93
C PHE A 146 1.25 8.14 -16.13
N SER A 147 0.51 8.24 -17.21
CA SER A 147 0.57 9.33 -18.17
C SER A 147 -0.70 9.27 -19.03
N HIS A 148 -1.42 10.39 -19.12
CA HIS A 148 -2.52 10.74 -20.04
C HIS A 148 -3.35 9.58 -20.68
N GLY A 149 -3.74 8.58 -19.90
CA GLY A 149 -4.56 7.45 -20.37
C GLY A 149 -4.26 6.14 -19.65
N SER A 150 -4.84 5.03 -20.14
CA SER A 150 -4.56 3.67 -19.66
C SER A 150 -3.13 3.17 -19.95
N LEU A 151 -2.21 4.09 -20.20
CA LEU A 151 -1.07 3.91 -21.08
C LEU A 151 0.23 3.63 -20.38
N ASP A 152 0.43 3.96 -19.10
CA ASP A 152 1.66 3.60 -18.39
C ASP A 152 1.35 3.25 -16.94
N ARG A 153 1.09 1.96 -16.70
CA ARG A 153 0.89 1.43 -15.36
C ARG A 153 2.24 1.00 -14.81
N MET A 154 2.48 1.24 -13.52
CA MET A 154 3.71 0.83 -12.86
C MET A 154 3.38 0.18 -11.52
N PHE A 155 3.46 -1.15 -11.50
CA PHE A 155 3.05 -1.94 -10.34
C PHE A 155 4.24 -2.28 -9.46
N TYR A 156 4.24 -1.78 -8.23
CA TYR A 156 5.25 -2.11 -7.22
C TYR A 156 4.70 -3.16 -6.27
N LYS A 157 5.43 -4.26 -6.09
CA LYS A 157 5.01 -5.32 -5.17
C LYS A 157 5.12 -4.81 -3.74
N TYR A 158 4.04 -4.91 -3.00
CA TYR A 158 3.97 -4.58 -1.58
C TYR A 158 4.10 -5.84 -0.73
N LYS A 159 4.97 -5.78 0.30
CA LYS A 159 5.12 -6.84 1.30
C LYS A 159 5.67 -6.28 2.61
N ASN A 160 4.99 -6.57 3.72
CA ASN A 160 5.44 -6.28 5.09
C ASN A 160 5.92 -4.83 5.30
N GLY A 161 5.13 -3.85 4.87
CA GLY A 161 5.45 -2.43 5.03
C GLY A 161 6.49 -1.89 4.05
N LYS A 162 6.79 -2.59 2.96
CA LYS A 162 7.77 -2.16 1.95
C LYS A 162 7.25 -2.39 0.53
N LEU A 163 7.57 -1.44 -0.34
CA LEU A 163 7.45 -1.60 -1.80
C LEU A 163 8.74 -2.20 -2.35
N SER A 164 8.63 -2.99 -3.41
CA SER A 164 9.76 -3.42 -4.22
C SER A 164 10.49 -2.20 -4.80
N SER A 165 11.81 -2.27 -4.94
CA SER A 165 12.61 -1.22 -5.58
C SER A 165 12.36 -1.12 -7.08
N LYS A 166 11.99 -2.24 -7.72
CA LYS A 166 11.63 -2.32 -9.14
C LYS A 166 10.13 -2.56 -9.30
N GLY A 167 9.50 -1.77 -10.15
CA GLY A 167 8.11 -1.96 -10.57
C GLY A 167 8.02 -2.89 -11.79
N VAL A 168 6.80 -3.34 -12.10
CA VAL A 168 6.46 -4.01 -13.35
C VAL A 168 5.66 -3.03 -14.20
N SER A 169 6.18 -2.67 -15.38
CA SER A 169 5.49 -1.75 -16.28
C SER A 169 4.50 -2.49 -17.17
N TYR A 170 3.35 -1.86 -17.40
CA TYR A 170 2.36 -2.27 -18.41
C TYR A 170 2.02 -1.05 -19.26
N THR A 171 2.35 -1.12 -20.55
CA THR A 171 2.14 -0.04 -21.51
C THR A 171 1.24 -0.51 -22.65
N SER A 172 0.34 0.35 -23.15
CA SER A 172 -0.66 -0.05 -24.16
C SER A 172 -1.01 1.06 -25.16
N THR A 173 -0.06 1.56 -25.94
CA THR A 173 -0.28 2.66 -26.89
C THR A 173 -1.05 2.25 -28.14
N VAL A 174 -1.57 3.25 -28.85
CA VAL A 174 -2.17 3.11 -30.19
C VAL A 174 -1.41 4.08 -31.10
N ASP A 175 -0.98 3.62 -32.26
CA ASP A 175 -0.30 4.47 -33.25
C ASP A 175 -1.28 5.23 -34.15
N GLU A 176 -0.75 6.07 -35.04
CA GLU A 176 -1.49 6.86 -36.03
C GLU A 176 -2.39 6.01 -36.96
N ASN A 177 -2.07 4.72 -37.12
CA ASN A 177 -2.80 3.76 -37.93
C ASN A 177 -3.84 2.97 -37.12
N ASN A 178 -4.17 3.43 -35.91
CA ASN A 178 -5.07 2.76 -34.95
C ASN A 178 -4.60 1.35 -34.52
N LYS A 179 -3.31 1.02 -34.72
CA LYS A 179 -2.76 -0.27 -34.29
C LYS A 179 -2.31 -0.18 -32.85
N ARG A 180 -2.76 -1.14 -32.05
CA ARG A 180 -2.43 -1.23 -30.62
C ARG A 180 -1.10 -1.94 -30.40
N HIS A 181 -0.22 -1.30 -29.63
CA HIS A 181 1.05 -1.83 -29.19
C HIS A 181 1.00 -2.06 -27.68
N THR A 182 1.30 -3.28 -27.24
CA THR A 182 1.29 -3.61 -25.80
C THR A 182 2.59 -4.20 -25.35
N GLU A 183 3.05 -3.73 -24.20
CA GLU A 183 4.33 -4.12 -23.60
C GLU A 183 4.16 -4.44 -22.12
N ILE A 184 4.95 -5.39 -21.65
CA ILE A 184 5.13 -5.66 -20.21
C ILE A 184 6.63 -5.65 -19.94
N ASN A 185 7.09 -4.77 -19.06
CA ASN A 185 8.52 -4.55 -18.81
C ASN A 185 9.32 -4.26 -20.09
N GLY A 186 8.76 -3.48 -21.02
CA GLY A 186 9.38 -3.17 -22.31
C GLY A 186 9.41 -4.33 -23.32
N VAL A 187 8.85 -5.50 -22.97
CA VAL A 187 8.76 -6.65 -23.88
C VAL A 187 7.40 -6.62 -24.57
N LYS A 188 7.41 -6.58 -25.91
CA LYS A 188 6.19 -6.66 -26.72
C LYS A 188 5.43 -7.96 -26.46
N VAL A 189 4.13 -7.82 -26.24
CA VAL A 189 3.19 -8.94 -26.05
C VAL A 189 1.93 -8.70 -26.88
N SER A 190 1.16 -9.75 -27.15
CA SER A 190 -0.17 -9.58 -27.73
C SER A 190 -1.14 -8.95 -26.75
N TYR A 191 -2.14 -8.21 -27.25
CA TYR A 191 -3.16 -7.57 -26.41
C TYR A 191 -3.95 -8.59 -25.55
N LYS A 192 -4.13 -9.82 -26.05
CA LYS A 192 -4.76 -10.92 -25.31
C LYS A 192 -3.92 -11.30 -24.08
N VAL A 193 -2.60 -11.44 -24.26
CA VAL A 193 -1.66 -11.74 -23.16
C VAL A 193 -1.59 -10.58 -22.16
N TYR A 194 -1.53 -9.35 -22.66
CA TYR A 194 -1.56 -8.13 -21.83
C TYR A 194 -2.76 -8.12 -20.89
N LYS A 195 -3.99 -8.24 -21.44
CA LYS A 195 -5.23 -8.25 -20.64
C LYS A 195 -5.27 -9.40 -19.64
N LYS A 196 -4.84 -10.60 -20.04
CA LYS A 196 -4.80 -11.78 -19.15
C LYS A 196 -3.88 -11.53 -17.96
N LYS A 197 -2.64 -11.06 -18.20
CA LYS A 197 -1.65 -10.79 -17.15
C LYS A 197 -2.09 -9.65 -16.23
N LEU A 198 -2.62 -8.56 -16.80
CA LEU A 198 -3.14 -7.45 -16.01
C LEU A 198 -4.32 -7.89 -15.12
N LYS A 199 -5.29 -8.63 -15.66
CA LYS A 199 -6.42 -9.17 -14.87
C LYS A 199 -5.94 -10.12 -13.76
N ALA A 200 -4.92 -10.92 -14.00
CA ALA A 200 -4.33 -11.77 -12.96
C ALA A 200 -3.70 -10.94 -11.83
N LEU A 201 -3.11 -9.77 -12.15
CA LEU A 201 -2.44 -8.90 -11.20
C LEU A 201 -3.40 -8.11 -10.30
N ILE A 202 -4.47 -7.55 -10.88
CA ILE A 202 -5.37 -6.61 -10.18
C ILE A 202 -6.83 -7.07 -10.10
N GLY A 203 -7.13 -8.28 -10.59
CA GLY A 203 -8.47 -8.85 -10.61
C GLY A 203 -9.45 -8.01 -11.44
N ASN A 204 -10.64 -7.77 -10.88
CA ASN A 204 -11.69 -6.97 -11.50
C ASN A 204 -11.54 -5.46 -11.22
N LYS A 205 -10.31 -5.00 -10.91
CA LYS A 205 -9.99 -3.59 -10.65
C LYS A 205 -10.81 -2.95 -9.51
N LYS A 206 -11.32 -3.75 -8.57
CA LYS A 206 -12.08 -3.24 -7.42
C LYS A 206 -11.15 -2.77 -6.31
N GLY A 207 -11.28 -1.52 -5.88
CA GLY A 207 -10.59 -0.96 -4.73
C GLY A 207 -11.43 -1.02 -3.45
N TYR A 208 -10.95 -0.33 -2.43
CA TYR A 208 -11.57 -0.20 -1.12
C TYR A 208 -12.37 1.10 -1.05
N LYS A 209 -13.63 1.00 -0.62
CA LYS A 209 -14.44 2.18 -0.29
C LYS A 209 -13.81 2.86 0.93
N MET A 210 -13.60 4.17 0.83
CA MET A 210 -12.95 4.94 1.87
C MET A 210 -13.97 5.66 2.75
N LYS A 211 -13.60 5.89 4.00
CA LYS A 211 -14.35 6.70 4.96
C LYS A 211 -13.84 8.13 4.89
N ARG A 212 -14.76 9.10 4.94
CA ARG A 212 -14.38 10.50 5.16
C ARG A 212 -13.87 10.65 6.59
N PHE A 213 -12.78 11.39 6.77
CA PHE A 213 -12.28 11.81 8.07
C PHE A 213 -13.03 13.03 8.59
#